data_AF-A0A497JAR3-F1
#
_entry.id   AF-A0A497JAR3-F1
#
_cell.length_a   1.000
_cell.length_b   1.000
_cell.length_c   1.000
_cell.angle_alpha   90.00
_cell.angle_beta   90.00
_cell.angle_gamma   90.00
#
_symmetry.space_group_name_H-M   'P 1'
#
loop_
_entity.id
_entity.type
_entity.pdbx_description
1 polymer ?
#
loop_
_entity_poly.entity_id
_entity_poly.type
_entity_poly.pdbx_seq_one_letter_code
_entity_poly.pdbx_strand_id
1 'polypeptide(L)'
;AIGKGISPAEAYFLAVIGNLLPVPFLLFFLGEAEKRLRRFPIFDTSFEWLFLRTRRKANEKIRKYGALGLIPFVAIPLPVTGAWTGALASYIFGIELRYALPCIAVGVSIAGIIVTLSCLGVTFIF
;
A
#
# COMPACT_ATOMS: atom_id res chain seq x y z
N ALA A 1 0.83 -23.44 -0.75
CA ALA A 1 2.10 -23.05 -1.39
C ALA A 1 3.26 -23.98 -1.00
N ILE A 2 3.38 -24.39 0.28
CA ILE A 2 4.46 -25.28 0.75
C ILE A 2 4.35 -26.73 0.19
N GLY A 3 3.17 -27.17 -0.27
CA GLY A 3 2.99 -28.48 -0.91
C GLY A 3 3.41 -28.59 -2.39
N LYS A 4 4.01 -27.55 -3.01
CA LYS A 4 4.39 -27.56 -4.45
C LYS A 4 5.90 -27.60 -4.74
N GLY A 5 6.75 -27.81 -3.73
CA GLY A 5 8.21 -27.87 -3.92
C GLY A 5 8.89 -26.51 -4.13
N ILE A 6 8.19 -25.41 -3.90
CA ILE A 6 8.75 -24.05 -3.93
C ILE A 6 9.35 -23.78 -2.55
N SER A 7 10.61 -23.33 -2.51
CA SER A 7 11.26 -23.01 -1.24
C SER A 7 10.51 -21.85 -0.52
N PRO A 8 10.46 -21.84 0.82
CA PRO A 8 9.82 -20.75 1.57
C PRO A 8 10.37 -19.36 1.20
N ALA A 9 11.65 -19.29 0.84
CA ALA A 9 12.30 -18.07 0.37
C ALA A 9 11.76 -17.62 -1.00
N GLU A 10 11.65 -18.52 -1.98
CA GLU A 10 11.05 -18.20 -3.29
C GLU A 10 9.59 -17.76 -3.15
N ALA A 11 8.82 -18.45 -2.30
CA ALA A 11 7.43 -18.08 -2.02
C ALA A 11 7.32 -16.66 -1.41
N TYR A 12 8.22 -16.31 -0.50
CA TYR A 12 8.32 -14.97 0.07
C TYR A 12 8.63 -13.92 -1.01
N PHE A 13 9.67 -14.13 -1.82
CA PHE A 13 10.04 -13.16 -2.87
C PHE A 13 8.95 -12.99 -3.93
N LEU A 14 8.33 -14.09 -4.39
CA LEU A 14 7.21 -14.04 -5.31
C LEU A 14 6.00 -13.30 -4.72
N ALA A 15 5.70 -13.52 -3.43
CA ALA A 15 4.61 -12.82 -2.76
C ALA A 15 4.88 -11.32 -2.62
N VAL A 16 6.10 -10.93 -2.23
CA VAL A 16 6.50 -9.52 -2.09
C VAL A 16 6.46 -8.82 -3.45
N ILE A 17 7.10 -9.39 -4.46
CA ILE A 17 7.14 -8.81 -5.82
C ILE A 17 5.74 -8.75 -6.42
N GLY A 18 4.95 -9.82 -6.29
CA GLY A 18 3.57 -9.86 -6.76
C GLY A 18 2.66 -8.83 -6.08
N ASN A 19 2.91 -8.50 -4.80
CA ASN A 19 2.15 -7.46 -4.10
C ASN A 19 2.56 -6.04 -4.54
N LEU A 20 3.85 -5.82 -4.77
CA LEU A 20 4.42 -4.52 -5.13
C LEU A 20 4.20 -4.14 -6.59
N LEU A 21 4.22 -5.11 -7.51
CA LEU A 21 4.05 -4.90 -8.94
C LEU A 21 2.79 -4.07 -9.31
N PRO A 22 1.58 -4.33 -8.76
CA PRO A 22 0.39 -3.55 -9.08
C PRO A 22 0.36 -2.16 -8.43
N VAL A 23 1.20 -1.86 -7.43
CA VAL A 23 1.14 -0.59 -6.68
C VAL A 23 1.46 0.64 -7.55
N PRO A 24 2.55 0.67 -8.37
CA PRO A 24 2.78 1.75 -9.33
C PRO A 24 1.63 1.92 -10.31
N PHE A 25 1.09 0.81 -10.84
CA PHE A 25 -0.01 0.85 -11.79
C PHE A 25 -1.27 1.41 -11.15
N LEU A 26 -1.65 0.94 -9.96
CA LEU A 26 -2.78 1.47 -9.20
C LEU A 26 -2.64 2.97 -9.01
N LEU A 27 -1.50 3.44 -8.49
CA LEU A 27 -1.29 4.87 -8.24
C LEU A 27 -1.34 5.71 -9.51
N PHE A 28 -0.84 5.19 -10.64
CA PHE A 28 -0.94 5.85 -11.94
C PHE A 28 -2.39 5.87 -12.46
N PHE A 29 -3.08 4.73 -12.45
CA PHE A 29 -4.47 4.60 -12.89
C PHE A 29 -5.43 5.41 -12.02
N LEU A 30 -5.19 5.51 -10.71
CA LEU A 30 -5.99 6.32 -9.80
C LEU A 30 -5.95 7.80 -10.21
N GLY A 31 -4.78 8.32 -10.59
CA GLY A 31 -4.66 9.69 -11.11
C GLY A 31 -5.45 9.93 -12.40
N GLU A 32 -5.39 8.99 -13.35
CA GLU A 32 -6.18 9.09 -14.59
C GLU A 32 -7.68 8.86 -14.37
N ALA A 33 -8.05 7.97 -13.44
CA ALA A 33 -9.42 7.74 -13.03
C ALA A 33 -10.02 8.99 -12.37
N GLU A 34 -9.29 9.69 -11.50
CA GLU A 34 -9.73 10.97 -10.93
C GLU A 34 -10.00 12.00 -12.02
N LYS A 35 -9.06 12.21 -12.97
CA LYS A 35 -9.27 13.16 -14.07
C LYS A 35 -10.53 12.82 -14.88
N ARG A 36 -10.83 11.53 -15.04
CA ARG A 36 -12.05 11.08 -15.74
C ARG A 36 -13.30 11.28 -14.88
N LEU A 37 -13.26 10.94 -13.58
CA LEU A 37 -14.40 11.07 -12.66
C LEU A 37 -14.74 12.53 -12.37
N ARG A 38 -13.76 13.44 -12.33
CA ARG A 38 -13.99 14.89 -12.16
C ARG A 38 -14.84 15.52 -13.27
N ARG A 39 -15.03 14.83 -14.41
CA ARG A 39 -15.99 15.27 -15.43
C ARG A 39 -17.44 15.22 -14.93
N PHE A 40 -17.72 14.48 -13.87
CA PHE A 40 -19.01 14.42 -13.23
C PHE A 40 -19.04 15.37 -12.03
N PRO A 41 -19.99 16.33 -11.96
CA PRO A 41 -20.01 17.37 -10.93
C PRO A 41 -20.13 16.81 -9.50
N ILE A 42 -20.82 15.68 -9.32
CA ILE A 42 -20.95 14.99 -8.01
C ILE A 42 -19.58 14.54 -7.46
N PHE A 43 -18.74 14.00 -8.33
CA PHE A 43 -17.42 13.51 -7.95
C PHE A 43 -16.42 14.66 -7.85
N ASP A 44 -16.56 15.71 -8.66
CA ASP A 44 -15.67 16.87 -8.58
C ASP A 44 -15.78 17.58 -7.22
N THR A 45 -16.99 17.84 -6.72
CA THR A 45 -17.18 18.42 -5.38
C THR A 45 -16.63 17.51 -4.27
N SER A 46 -16.76 16.19 -4.41
CA SER A 46 -16.23 15.21 -3.44
C SER A 46 -14.70 15.20 -3.42
N PHE A 47 -14.07 15.16 -4.60
CA PHE A 47 -12.61 15.23 -4.72
C PHE A 47 -12.08 16.59 -4.29
N GLU A 48 -12.77 17.67 -4.62
CA GLU A 48 -12.38 19.01 -4.24
C GLU A 48 -12.47 19.19 -2.72
N TRP A 49 -13.54 18.72 -2.06
CA TRP A 49 -13.61 18.68 -0.59
C TRP A 49 -12.49 17.84 0.03
N LEU A 50 -12.23 16.65 -0.52
CA LEU A 50 -11.18 15.74 -0.05
C LEU A 50 -9.81 16.42 -0.19
N PHE A 51 -9.43 16.83 -1.39
CA PHE A 51 -8.12 17.42 -1.67
C PHE A 51 -7.92 18.82 -1.10
N LEU A 52 -8.95 19.68 -1.03
CA LEU A 52 -8.85 20.99 -0.35
C LEU A 52 -8.54 20.82 1.14
N ARG A 53 -8.99 19.73 1.76
CA ARG A 53 -8.75 19.48 3.18
C ARG A 53 -7.42 18.77 3.43
N THR A 54 -7.04 17.78 2.61
CA THR A 54 -5.79 17.02 2.80
C THR A 54 -4.57 17.66 2.15
N ARG A 55 -4.67 18.25 0.95
CA ARG A 55 -3.49 18.79 0.21
C ARG A 55 -3.19 20.25 0.51
N ARG A 56 -4.21 21.07 0.79
CA ARG A 56 -4.04 22.54 0.92
C ARG A 56 -3.23 22.98 2.15
N LYS A 57 -3.02 22.08 3.12
CA LYS A 57 -2.19 22.29 4.32
C LYS A 57 -0.95 21.39 4.39
N ALA A 58 -0.75 20.51 3.42
CA ALA A 58 0.32 19.51 3.48
C ALA A 58 1.64 20.09 2.94
N ASN A 59 2.45 20.65 3.83
CA ASN A 59 3.86 20.94 3.55
C ASN A 59 4.63 19.63 3.27
N GLU A 60 5.78 19.73 2.60
CA GLU A 60 6.62 18.57 2.25
C GLU A 60 6.95 17.68 3.46
N LYS A 61 7.19 18.27 4.63
CA LYS A 61 7.35 17.54 5.91
C LYS A 61 6.13 16.68 6.22
N ILE A 62 4.92 17.24 6.14
CA ILE A 62 3.67 16.51 6.44
C ILE A 62 3.48 15.34 5.46
N ARG A 63 3.87 15.48 4.20
CA ARG A 63 3.81 14.40 3.21
C ARG A 63 4.79 13.27 3.53
N LYS A 64 6.00 13.60 3.97
CA LYS A 64 7.00 12.61 4.42
C LYS A 64 6.54 11.87 5.69
N TYR A 65 6.09 12.59 6.72
CA TYR A 65 5.63 11.98 7.96
C TYR A 65 4.31 11.21 7.77
N GLY A 66 3.42 11.69 6.88
CA GLY A 66 2.23 10.96 6.47
C GLY A 66 2.56 9.65 5.75
N ALA A 67 3.63 9.64 4.92
CA ALA A 67 4.12 8.42 4.27
C ALA A 67 4.61 7.37 5.26
N LEU A 68 5.27 7.80 6.36
CA LEU A 68 5.71 6.87 7.41
C LEU A 68 4.54 6.13 8.07
N GLY A 69 3.35 6.74 8.14
CA GLY A 69 2.13 6.10 8.64
C GLY A 69 1.67 4.92 7.77
N LEU A 70 2.08 4.86 6.50
CA LEU A 70 1.78 3.72 5.62
C LEU A 70 2.53 2.45 6.04
N ILE A 71 3.70 2.58 6.69
CA ILE A 71 4.50 1.44 7.11
C ILE A 71 3.73 0.56 8.10
N PRO A 72 3.32 1.04 9.30
CA PRO A 72 2.56 0.21 10.24
C PRO A 72 1.20 -0.19 9.68
N PHE A 73 0.57 0.64 8.84
CA PHE A 73 -0.70 0.30 8.20
C PHE A 73 -0.60 -0.93 7.29
N VAL A 74 0.48 -1.05 6.52
CA VAL A 74 0.72 -2.18 5.61
C VAL A 74 1.42 -3.34 6.31
N ALA A 75 2.25 -3.07 7.33
CA ALA A 75 3.06 -4.06 8.01
C ALA A 75 2.25 -5.02 8.89
N ILE A 76 1.12 -4.58 9.45
CA ILE A 76 0.25 -5.48 10.21
C ILE A 76 -0.52 -6.33 9.20
N PRO A 77 -0.36 -7.66 9.20
CA PRO A 77 -1.02 -8.55 8.26
C PRO A 77 -2.49 -8.77 8.67
N LEU A 78 -3.31 -7.72 8.64
CA LEU A 78 -4.76 -7.83 8.83
C LEU A 78 -5.41 -8.25 7.50
N PRO A 79 -6.54 -8.97 7.55
CA PRO A 79 -7.38 -9.09 6.36
C PRO A 79 -7.74 -7.67 5.91
N VAL A 80 -7.57 -7.38 4.61
CA VAL A 80 -7.82 -6.07 3.97
C VAL A 80 -6.66 -5.04 4.07
N THR A 81 -5.68 -5.18 4.95
CA THR A 81 -4.47 -4.32 4.92
C THR A 81 -3.41 -4.90 3.97
N GLY A 82 -2.72 -4.03 3.24
CA GLY A 82 -1.71 -4.47 2.28
C GLY A 82 -1.29 -3.38 1.31
N ALA A 83 -0.50 -3.77 0.30
CA ALA A 83 0.10 -2.82 -0.61
C ALA A 83 -0.94 -2.03 -1.42
N TRP A 84 -2.08 -2.67 -1.75
CA TRP A 84 -3.14 -2.10 -2.58
C TRP A 84 -3.98 -1.08 -1.81
N THR A 85 -4.34 -1.40 -0.56
CA THR A 85 -5.04 -0.46 0.33
C THR A 85 -4.10 0.65 0.81
N GLY A 86 -2.82 0.35 1.01
CA GLY A 86 -1.78 1.36 1.26
C GLY A 86 -1.62 2.33 0.08
N ALA A 87 -1.67 1.82 -1.17
CA ALA A 87 -1.67 2.65 -2.36
C ALA A 87 -2.89 3.58 -2.40
N LEU A 88 -4.09 3.05 -2.19
CA LEU A 88 -5.32 3.85 -2.14
C LEU A 88 -5.28 4.90 -1.02
N ALA A 89 -4.83 4.52 0.18
CA ALA A 89 -4.67 5.44 1.29
C ALA A 89 -3.69 6.57 0.93
N SER A 90 -2.53 6.22 0.37
CA SER A 90 -1.53 7.21 -0.05
C SER A 90 -2.09 8.20 -1.08
N TYR A 91 -2.96 7.72 -1.98
CA TYR A 91 -3.65 8.55 -2.96
C TYR A 91 -4.62 9.55 -2.30
N ILE A 92 -5.47 9.06 -1.39
CA ILE A 92 -6.44 9.87 -0.62
C ILE A 92 -5.72 10.94 0.21
N PHE A 93 -4.60 10.59 0.84
CA PHE A 93 -3.79 11.51 1.62
C PHE A 93 -2.90 12.42 0.77
N GLY A 94 -2.89 12.26 -0.56
CA GLY A 94 -2.08 13.07 -1.47
C GLY A 94 -0.57 12.88 -1.29
N ILE A 95 -0.15 11.72 -0.80
CA ILE A 95 1.24 11.33 -0.66
C ILE A 95 1.79 10.99 -2.04
N GLU A 96 2.96 11.51 -2.38
CA GLU A 96 3.56 11.27 -3.69
C GLU A 96 4.10 9.85 -3.79
N LEU A 97 4.05 9.29 -5.00
CA LEU A 97 4.54 7.96 -5.32
C LEU A 97 5.96 7.71 -4.79
N ARG A 98 6.85 8.70 -4.89
CA ARG A 98 8.24 8.61 -4.40
C ARG A 98 8.38 8.37 -2.90
N TYR A 99 7.39 8.77 -2.10
CA TYR A 99 7.38 8.51 -0.65
C TYR A 99 6.50 7.30 -0.31
N ALA A 100 5.37 7.14 -1.01
CA ALA A 100 4.44 6.03 -0.77
C ALA A 100 5.06 4.67 -1.12
N LEU A 101 5.70 4.55 -2.29
CA LEU A 101 6.26 3.30 -2.78
C LEU A 101 7.28 2.67 -1.82
N PRO A 102 8.33 3.37 -1.33
CA PRO A 102 9.27 2.78 -0.39
C PRO A 102 8.61 2.45 0.97
N CYS A 103 7.66 3.25 1.44
CA CYS A 103 6.96 2.96 2.71
C CYS A 103 6.07 1.71 2.60
N ILE A 104 5.34 1.56 1.50
CA ILE A 104 4.54 0.36 1.21
C ILE A 104 5.45 -0.85 1.06
N ALA A 105 6.58 -0.73 0.35
CA ALA A 105 7.53 -1.82 0.20
C ALA A 105 8.06 -2.31 1.56
N VAL A 106 8.47 -1.39 2.42
CA VAL A 106 8.93 -1.71 3.79
C VAL A 106 7.81 -2.40 4.57
N GLY A 107 6.58 -1.89 4.51
CA GLY A 107 5.43 -2.51 5.16
C GLY A 107 5.19 -3.95 4.68
N VAL A 108 5.16 -4.18 3.37
CA VAL A 108 4.96 -5.52 2.78
C VAL A 108 6.08 -6.48 3.20
N SER A 109 7.32 -6.02 3.22
CA SER A 109 8.46 -6.83 3.67
C SER A 109 8.31 -7.27 5.13
N ILE A 110 7.90 -6.34 6.02
CA ILE A 110 7.64 -6.64 7.44
C ILE A 110 6.48 -7.63 7.57
N ALA A 111 5.36 -7.39 6.89
CA ALA A 111 4.20 -8.28 6.89
C ALA A 111 4.60 -9.70 6.44
N GLY A 112 5.39 -9.81 5.37
CA GLY A 112 5.88 -11.08 4.88
C GLY A 112 6.77 -11.80 5.89
N ILE A 113 7.63 -11.09 6.63
CA ILE A 113 8.48 -11.67 7.68
C ILE A 113 7.61 -12.20 8.82
N ILE A 114 6.64 -11.42 9.28
CA ILE A 114 5.70 -11.81 10.35
C ILE A 114 4.93 -13.07 9.94
N VAL A 115 4.38 -13.10 8.73
CA VAL A 115 3.61 -14.25 8.21
C VAL A 115 4.52 -15.47 8.05
N THR A 116 5.75 -15.30 7.55
CA THR A 116 6.70 -16.41 7.39
C THR A 116 7.10 -17.00 8.74
N LEU A 117 7.45 -16.17 9.71
CA LEU A 117 7.77 -16.60 11.08
C LEU A 117 6.56 -17.26 11.75
N SER A 118 5.35 -16.71 11.57
CA SER A 118 4.12 -17.29 12.10
C SER A 118 3.87 -18.68 11.49
N CYS A 119 4.07 -18.83 10.18
CA CYS A 119 3.89 -20.10 9.49
C CYS A 119 4.95 -21.14 9.92
N LEU A 120 6.21 -20.74 10.06
CA LEU A 120 7.31 -21.61 10.54
C LEU A 120 7.12 -22.03 12.01
N GLY A 121 6.67 -21.11 12.87
CA GLY A 121 6.35 -21.41 14.26
C GLY A 121 5.17 -22.36 14.41
N VAL A 122 4.13 -22.19 13.58
CA VAL A 122 2.99 -23.12 13.53
C VAL A 122 3.41 -24.52 13.05
N THR A 123 4.34 -24.61 12.09
CA THR A 123 4.88 -25.92 11.66
C THR A 123 5.84 -26.57 12.66
N PHE A 124 6.34 -25.84 13.66
CA PHE A 124 7.20 -26.41 14.70
C PHE A 124 6.39 -26.92 15.92
N ILE A 125 5.14 -26.44 16.06
CA ILE A 125 4.23 -26.79 17.17
C ILE A 125 3.35 -28.01 16.83
N PHE A 126 3.15 -28.33 15.56
CA PHE A 126 2.44 -29.52 15.06
C PHE A 126 3.42 -30.57 14.56
#